data_AF-A0A2S4PIW8-F1
#
_entry.id   AF-A0A2S4PIW8-F1
#
_cell.length_a   1.000
_cell.length_b   1.000
_cell.length_c   1.000
_cell.angle_alpha   90.00
_cell.angle_beta   90.00
_cell.angle_gamma   90.00
#
_symmetry.space_group_name_H-M   'P 1'
#
loop_
_entity.id
_entity.type
_entity.pdbx_description
1 polymer ?
#
loop_
_entity_poly.entity_id
_entity_poly.type
_entity_poly.pdbx_seq_one_letter_code
_entity_poly.pdbx_strand_id
1 'polypeptide(L)'
;EDHPSRNHHIHAIKTALINQLGPEGASVKAIQKVKSRIAFVPTNEEHAEQLNGKSQTITSVLGGKAEKTEEWTTYVVDHVPRKLHSLEGKEIVVTVESARKEVEASTGLVPTRVAWSRKTLENPLPTGTIVASFKKPTQIFRLFGTSFLARKITKSSKPAQCPKSWGFHDARLCNFEQRCKCANCKGPHVADEIHCPARPTANVARGQANHDLALALARAEPRKENHQKNPDYDTFSPIDNWEVRPRVITYTKRGRGLQATQIRPSNITDICWVTILGVTPPITIANVYRPPQEAKVGSVMTALKSWQAPSNYLVAGDFNTRHSLWDFRASASRKSEELVEWAETNGLVLASPIDE
;
A
#
# COMPACT_ATOMS: atom_id res chain seq x y z
N GLU A 1 -17.30 8.49 24.14
CA GLU A 1 -17.63 9.91 24.40
C GLU A 1 -17.16 10.83 23.27
N ASP A 2 -18.12 11.45 22.60
CA ASP A 2 -17.98 12.47 21.56
C ASP A 2 -17.63 13.82 22.20
N HIS A 3 -16.34 14.16 22.27
CA HIS A 3 -15.93 15.48 22.74
C HIS A 3 -16.16 16.53 21.63
N PRO A 4 -16.72 17.73 21.94
CA PRO A 4 -17.07 18.75 20.94
C PRO A 4 -15.93 19.17 20.01
N SER A 5 -14.67 19.03 20.45
CA SER A 5 -13.46 19.26 19.63
C SER A 5 -13.35 18.39 18.37
N ARG A 6 -14.19 17.36 18.20
CA ARG A 6 -14.27 16.50 17.00
C ARG A 6 -14.74 17.25 15.76
N ASN A 7 -15.79 18.08 15.91
CA ASN A 7 -16.48 18.73 14.79
C ASN A 7 -16.05 20.18 14.56
N HIS A 8 -15.33 20.77 15.51
CA HIS A 8 -14.86 22.15 15.36
C HIS A 8 -13.72 22.28 14.34
N HIS A 9 -13.72 23.44 13.68
CA HIS A 9 -12.65 23.86 12.79
C HIS A 9 -11.34 24.04 13.58
N ILE A 10 -10.20 23.66 13.00
CA ILE A 10 -8.89 23.69 13.68
C ILE A 10 -8.57 25.08 14.22
N HIS A 11 -8.97 26.13 13.49
CA HIS A 11 -8.80 27.50 13.92
C HIS A 11 -9.55 27.80 15.23
N ALA A 12 -10.81 27.38 15.35
CA ALA A 12 -11.60 27.60 16.56
C ALA A 12 -10.98 26.90 17.78
N ILE A 13 -10.46 25.69 17.58
CA ILE A 13 -9.73 24.94 18.61
C ILE A 13 -8.45 25.69 19.02
N LYS A 14 -7.69 26.20 18.04
CA LYS A 14 -6.47 26.97 18.29
C LYS A 14 -6.76 28.25 19.06
N THR A 15 -7.80 29.00 18.69
CA THR A 15 -8.20 30.23 19.37
C THR A 15 -8.66 29.98 20.80
N ALA A 16 -9.54 28.98 21.01
CA ALA A 16 -10.01 28.63 22.36
C ALA A 16 -8.85 28.22 23.27
N LEU A 17 -7.88 27.48 22.73
CA LEU A 17 -6.71 27.05 23.47
C LEU A 17 -5.77 28.22 23.80
N ILE A 18 -5.46 29.09 22.84
CA ILE A 18 -4.60 30.26 23.07
C ILE A 18 -5.19 31.16 24.14
N ASN A 19 -6.51 31.37 24.13
CA ASN A 19 -7.20 32.18 25.14
C ASN A 19 -7.04 31.59 26.55
N GLN A 20 -6.95 30.26 26.69
CA GLN A 20 -6.80 29.57 27.97
C GLN A 20 -5.34 29.43 28.41
N LEU A 21 -4.41 29.39 27.46
CA LEU A 21 -2.96 29.33 27.72
C LEU A 21 -2.34 30.73 27.91
N GLY A 22 -3.06 31.82 27.63
CA GLY A 22 -2.57 33.19 27.80
C GLY A 22 -1.26 33.43 27.03
N PRO A 23 -0.19 33.94 27.68
CA PRO A 23 1.08 34.26 27.00
C PRO A 23 1.75 33.02 26.39
N GLU A 24 1.54 31.84 26.98
CA GLU A 24 2.11 30.58 26.49
C GLU A 24 1.35 30.06 25.24
N GLY A 25 0.23 30.69 24.87
CA GLY A 25 -0.44 30.43 23.60
C GLY A 25 0.45 30.75 22.38
N ALA A 26 1.42 31.66 22.51
CA ALA A 26 2.42 31.95 21.48
C ALA A 26 3.31 30.74 21.16
N SER A 27 3.43 29.79 22.08
CA SER A 27 4.23 28.58 21.94
C SER A 27 3.61 27.57 20.96
N VAL A 28 2.32 27.75 20.59
CA VAL A 28 1.59 26.89 19.63
C VAL A 28 1.71 27.42 18.20
N LYS A 29 2.66 26.87 17.43
CA LYS A 29 2.80 27.18 15.99
C LYS A 29 1.58 26.72 15.20
N ALA A 30 1.21 25.45 15.34
CA ALA A 30 0.08 24.87 14.63
C ALA A 30 -0.62 23.78 15.44
N ILE A 31 -1.87 23.49 15.07
CA ILE A 31 -2.65 22.37 15.57
C ILE A 31 -3.02 21.48 14.39
N GLN A 32 -2.85 20.17 14.55
CA GLN A 32 -3.15 19.19 13.50
C GLN A 32 -4.15 18.16 14.00
N LYS A 33 -5.13 17.81 13.15
CA LYS A 33 -5.96 16.63 13.37
C LYS A 33 -5.13 15.38 13.04
N VAL A 34 -5.06 14.43 13.97
CA VAL A 34 -4.33 13.16 13.86
C VAL A 34 -5.23 12.00 14.34
N LYS A 35 -4.81 10.74 14.14
CA LYS A 35 -5.59 9.59 14.60
C LYS A 35 -5.81 9.57 16.12
N SER A 36 -4.84 10.08 16.89
CA SER A 36 -4.96 10.32 18.33
C SER A 36 -5.74 11.61 18.67
N ARG A 37 -6.55 12.12 17.73
CA ARG A 37 -7.35 13.35 17.78
C ARG A 37 -6.59 14.61 17.39
N ILE A 38 -5.74 15.13 18.28
CA ILE A 38 -5.12 16.46 18.11
C ILE A 38 -3.63 16.39 18.45
N ALA A 39 -2.80 16.97 17.59
CA ALA A 39 -1.37 17.16 17.81
C ALA A 39 -1.04 18.65 17.81
N PHE A 40 -0.34 19.10 18.85
CA PHE A 40 0.23 20.45 18.93
C PHE A 40 1.61 20.44 18.30
N VAL A 41 1.85 21.42 17.43
CA VAL A 41 3.16 21.65 16.84
C VAL A 41 3.73 22.87 17.53
N PRO A 42 4.72 22.71 18.42
CA PRO A 42 5.43 23.82 19.02
C PRO A 42 6.37 24.48 18.01
N THR A 43 6.83 25.70 18.30
CA THR A 43 7.81 26.40 17.45
C THR A 43 9.21 25.80 17.59
N ASN A 44 9.60 25.39 18.80
CA ASN A 44 10.89 24.81 19.16
C ASN A 44 10.72 23.85 20.37
N GLU A 45 11.82 23.27 20.86
CA GLU A 45 11.79 22.31 21.97
C GLU A 45 11.42 22.96 23.32
N GLU A 46 11.89 24.18 23.59
CA GLU A 46 11.55 24.95 24.79
C GLU A 46 10.04 25.21 24.89
N HIS A 47 9.42 25.62 23.78
CA HIS A 47 7.97 25.79 23.67
C HIS A 47 7.21 24.46 23.84
N ALA A 48 7.81 23.34 23.43
CA ALA A 48 7.23 22.01 23.66
C ALA A 48 7.18 21.69 25.16
N GLU A 49 8.21 22.06 25.92
CA GLU A 49 8.29 21.85 27.36
C GLU A 49 7.32 22.75 28.12
N GLN A 50 7.21 24.03 27.73
CA GLN A 50 6.21 24.95 28.28
C GLN A 50 4.79 24.41 28.11
N LEU A 51 4.45 23.92 26.90
CA LEU A 51 3.15 23.31 26.64
C LEU A 51 2.94 22.02 27.44
N ASN A 52 3.98 21.20 27.61
CA ASN A 52 3.90 20.00 28.44
C ASN A 52 3.66 20.33 29.93
N GLY A 53 4.24 21.42 30.43
CA GLY A 53 3.99 21.96 31.77
C GLY A 53 2.53 22.37 31.99
N LYS A 54 1.81 22.78 30.94
CA LYS A 54 0.38 23.13 30.97
C LYS A 54 -0.53 21.98 30.55
N SER A 55 -0.04 20.74 30.57
CA SER A 55 -0.79 19.54 30.16
C SER A 55 -2.16 19.40 30.85
N GLN A 56 -2.28 19.81 32.12
CA GLN A 56 -3.56 19.80 32.86
C GLN A 56 -4.57 20.81 32.29
N THR A 57 -4.14 22.04 31.98
CA THR A 57 -4.97 23.07 31.33
C THR A 57 -5.38 22.65 29.92
N ILE A 58 -4.46 22.04 29.16
CA ILE A 58 -4.78 21.50 27.82
C ILE A 58 -5.84 20.40 27.95
N THR A 59 -5.71 19.54 28.95
CA THR A 59 -6.64 18.44 29.22
C THR A 59 -8.02 18.94 29.65
N SER A 60 -8.11 20.00 30.46
CA SER A 60 -9.41 20.56 30.86
C SER A 60 -10.17 21.19 29.68
N VAL A 61 -9.46 21.77 28.72
CA VAL A 61 -10.08 22.43 27.55
C VAL A 61 -10.50 21.43 26.47
N LEU A 62 -9.69 20.39 26.22
CA LEU A 62 -9.86 19.50 25.07
C LEU A 62 -10.32 18.08 25.43
N GLY A 63 -10.27 17.75 26.72
CA GLY A 63 -10.53 16.41 27.24
C GLY A 63 -9.43 15.39 26.86
N GLY A 64 -9.32 14.33 27.66
CA GLY A 64 -8.41 13.21 27.39
C GLY A 64 -7.08 13.30 28.15
N LYS A 65 -5.96 13.00 27.48
CA LYS A 65 -4.63 13.03 28.09
C LYS A 65 -3.67 13.75 27.13
N ALA A 66 -2.99 14.76 27.64
CA ALA A 66 -1.89 15.42 26.93
C ALA A 66 -0.58 14.68 27.22
N GLU A 67 0.15 14.30 26.18
CA GLU A 67 1.43 13.58 26.29
C GLU A 67 2.45 14.19 25.31
N LYS A 68 3.71 14.32 25.73
CA LYS A 68 4.83 14.66 24.84
C LYS A 68 5.01 13.51 23.86
N THR A 69 5.15 13.84 22.57
CA THR A 69 5.53 12.83 21.58
C THR A 69 6.98 12.42 21.83
N GLU A 70 7.17 11.23 22.36
CA GLU A 70 8.49 10.61 22.48
C GLU A 70 8.76 9.76 21.23
N GLU A 71 9.98 9.79 20.72
CA GLU A 71 10.40 8.89 19.65
C GLU A 71 10.88 7.56 20.25
N TRP A 72 10.38 6.45 19.72
CA TRP A 72 10.69 5.12 20.21
C TRP A 72 11.36 4.35 19.08
N THR A 73 12.51 3.75 19.38
CA THR A 73 13.04 2.71 18.53
C THR A 73 12.45 1.37 18.94
N THR A 74 11.60 0.81 18.08
CA THR A 74 10.94 -0.48 18.32
C THR A 74 11.64 -1.61 17.58
N TYR A 75 11.86 -2.71 18.28
CA TYR A 75 12.40 -3.96 17.76
C TYR A 75 11.37 -5.08 17.90
N VAL A 76 11.35 -5.98 16.91
CA VAL A 76 10.54 -7.20 16.92
C VAL A 76 11.46 -8.41 17.02
N VAL A 77 11.12 -9.34 17.92
CA VAL A 77 11.85 -10.59 18.14
C VAL A 77 10.89 -11.74 17.88
N ASP A 78 11.14 -12.51 16.83
CA ASP A 78 10.32 -13.64 16.42
C ASP A 78 10.83 -14.96 17.03
N HIS A 79 9.97 -15.99 17.06
CA HIS A 79 10.26 -17.33 17.58
C HIS A 79 10.72 -17.37 19.05
N VAL A 80 10.21 -16.47 19.89
CA VAL A 80 10.46 -16.49 21.33
C VAL A 80 9.68 -17.64 21.95
N PRO A 81 10.31 -18.59 22.67
CA PRO A 81 9.58 -19.68 23.31
C PRO A 81 8.66 -19.15 24.42
N ARG A 82 7.50 -19.78 24.60
CA ARG A 82 6.61 -19.49 25.74
C ARG A 82 6.98 -20.27 27.00
N LYS A 83 7.69 -21.37 26.83
CA LYS A 83 8.07 -22.31 27.86
C LYS A 83 9.54 -22.66 27.67
N LEU A 84 10.30 -22.63 28.75
CA LEU A 84 11.70 -23.04 28.82
C LEU A 84 11.81 -24.20 29.80
N HIS A 85 12.85 -25.01 29.68
CA HIS A 85 13.15 -26.06 30.65
C HIS A 85 14.40 -25.67 31.44
N SER A 86 14.32 -25.77 32.76
CA SER A 86 15.49 -25.68 33.64
C SER A 86 16.38 -26.92 33.49
N LEU A 87 17.61 -26.85 34.03
CA LEU A 87 18.53 -27.99 34.08
C LEU A 87 17.95 -29.19 34.85
N GLU A 88 17.03 -28.93 35.78
CA GLU A 88 16.31 -29.93 36.58
C GLU A 88 15.03 -30.45 35.87
N GLY A 89 14.82 -30.08 34.60
CA GLY A 89 13.68 -30.51 33.79
C GLY A 89 12.37 -29.74 34.06
N LYS A 90 12.34 -28.87 35.08
CA LYS A 90 11.16 -28.05 35.41
C LYS A 90 10.83 -27.06 34.30
N GLU A 91 9.55 -26.99 33.93
CA GLU A 91 9.02 -26.04 32.94
C GLU A 91 8.90 -24.63 33.55
N ILE A 92 9.42 -23.63 32.84
CA ILE A 92 9.41 -22.21 33.20
C ILE A 92 8.63 -21.47 32.12
N VAL A 93 7.52 -20.83 32.50
CA VAL A 93 6.74 -20.00 31.58
C VAL A 93 7.43 -18.65 31.37
N VAL A 94 7.58 -18.24 30.12
CA VAL A 94 8.15 -16.95 29.73
C VAL A 94 7.09 -15.85 29.92
N THR A 95 7.27 -15.03 30.96
CA THR A 95 6.43 -13.87 31.23
C THR A 95 6.97 -12.60 30.56
N VAL A 96 6.19 -11.52 30.59
CA VAL A 96 6.65 -10.22 30.07
C VAL A 96 7.80 -9.68 30.92
N GLU A 97 7.79 -9.94 32.23
CA GLU A 97 8.83 -9.53 33.18
C GLU A 97 10.13 -10.30 32.95
N SER A 98 10.06 -11.61 32.68
CA SER A 98 11.27 -12.38 32.37
C SER A 98 11.88 -11.92 31.04
N ALA A 99 11.05 -11.68 30.02
CA ALA A 99 11.50 -11.11 28.76
C ALA A 99 12.10 -9.70 28.94
N ARG A 100 11.53 -8.87 29.83
CA ARG A 100 12.07 -7.54 30.14
C ARG A 100 13.47 -7.62 30.74
N LYS A 101 13.68 -8.50 31.71
CA LYS A 101 15.00 -8.73 32.34
C LYS A 101 16.02 -9.22 31.33
N GLU A 102 15.63 -10.16 30.46
CA GLU A 102 16.48 -10.68 29.40
C GLU A 102 16.88 -9.60 28.37
N VAL A 103 15.91 -8.77 27.97
CA VAL A 103 16.17 -7.62 27.09
C VAL A 103 17.17 -6.68 27.75
N GLU A 104 16.98 -6.33 29.02
CA GLU A 104 17.85 -5.43 29.76
C GLU A 104 19.27 -6.01 29.91
N ALA A 105 19.39 -7.30 30.23
CA ALA A 105 20.68 -7.98 30.31
C ALA A 105 21.41 -8.04 28.95
N SER A 106 20.68 -8.29 27.87
CA SER A 106 21.26 -8.39 26.52
C SER A 106 21.61 -7.04 25.91
N THR A 107 20.82 -6.01 26.23
CA THR A 107 20.96 -4.68 25.62
C THR A 107 21.73 -3.68 26.50
N GLY A 108 21.82 -3.91 27.80
CA GLY A 108 22.31 -2.93 28.77
C GLY A 108 21.39 -1.71 28.91
N LEU A 109 20.19 -1.74 28.33
CA LEU A 109 19.24 -0.64 28.33
C LEU A 109 17.91 -1.07 28.94
N VAL A 110 17.32 -0.20 29.75
CA VAL A 110 15.98 -0.42 30.28
C VAL A 110 14.96 -0.20 29.15
N PRO A 111 14.24 -1.25 28.72
CA PRO A 111 13.24 -1.09 27.67
C PRO A 111 12.05 -0.28 28.21
N THR A 112 11.58 0.67 27.43
CA THR A 112 10.44 1.51 27.81
C THR A 112 9.13 0.73 27.67
N ARG A 113 9.05 -0.23 26.74
CA ARG A 113 7.94 -1.17 26.59
C ARG A 113 8.44 -2.55 26.16
N VAL A 114 7.91 -3.59 26.78
CA VAL A 114 8.06 -5.00 26.34
C VAL A 114 6.67 -5.63 26.37
N ALA A 115 6.27 -6.29 25.29
CA ALA A 115 4.99 -6.97 25.22
C ALA A 115 4.99 -8.06 24.16
N TRP A 116 4.19 -9.10 24.38
CA TRP A 116 3.80 -10.03 23.33
C TRP A 116 3.02 -9.31 22.23
N SER A 117 3.19 -9.75 20.98
CA SER A 117 2.41 -9.24 19.85
C SER A 117 0.94 -9.63 20.00
N ARG A 118 0.00 -8.83 19.46
CA ARG A 118 -1.43 -9.18 19.49
C ARG A 118 -1.71 -10.52 18.83
N LYS A 119 -1.12 -10.76 17.65
CA LYS A 119 -1.26 -12.03 16.92
C LYS A 119 -0.79 -13.22 17.75
N THR A 120 0.25 -13.03 18.57
CA THR A 120 0.72 -14.04 19.51
C THR A 120 -0.28 -14.26 20.65
N LEU A 121 -0.88 -13.22 21.20
CA LEU A 121 -1.92 -13.38 22.23
C LEU A 121 -3.17 -14.09 21.68
N GLU A 122 -3.55 -13.81 20.44
CA GLU A 122 -4.68 -14.43 19.74
C GLU A 122 -4.40 -15.88 19.32
N ASN A 123 -3.14 -16.24 19.03
CA ASN A 123 -2.75 -17.59 18.60
C ASN A 123 -1.67 -18.17 19.53
N PRO A 124 -2.04 -19.03 20.50
CA PRO A 124 -1.14 -19.56 21.51
C PRO A 124 -0.26 -20.72 21.00
N LEU A 125 0.53 -20.45 19.95
CA LEU A 125 1.55 -21.38 19.47
C LEU A 125 2.71 -21.52 20.49
N PRO A 126 3.50 -22.61 20.44
CA PRO A 126 4.62 -22.85 21.37
C PRO A 126 5.67 -21.73 21.39
N THR A 127 5.81 -21.04 20.27
CA THR A 127 6.63 -19.84 20.13
C THR A 127 5.76 -18.64 19.78
N GLY A 128 6.29 -17.44 20.02
CA GLY A 128 5.59 -16.19 19.77
C GLY A 128 6.53 -15.05 19.42
N THR A 129 5.94 -13.87 19.23
CA THR A 129 6.68 -12.66 18.88
C THR A 129 6.60 -11.66 20.02
N ILE A 130 7.75 -11.17 20.47
CA ILE A 130 7.86 -10.08 21.44
C ILE A 130 8.27 -8.79 20.74
N VAL A 131 7.67 -7.69 21.19
CA VAL A 131 8.02 -6.34 20.75
C VAL A 131 8.65 -5.59 21.93
N ALA A 132 9.86 -5.07 21.73
CA ALA A 132 10.59 -4.27 22.69
C ALA A 132 10.81 -2.86 22.12
N SER A 133 10.57 -1.82 22.91
CA SER A 133 10.76 -0.41 22.50
C SER A 133 11.64 0.34 23.47
N PHE A 134 12.51 1.19 22.95
CA PHE A 134 13.53 1.93 23.68
C PHE A 134 13.53 3.41 23.28
N LYS A 135 13.96 4.29 24.19
CA LYS A 135 14.16 5.73 23.91
C LYS A 135 15.31 6.01 22.95
N LYS A 136 16.29 5.11 22.88
CA LYS A 136 17.44 5.21 21.95
C LYS A 136 17.65 3.88 21.21
N PRO A 137 18.27 3.91 20.01
CA PRO A 137 18.68 2.69 19.33
C PRO A 137 19.61 1.83 20.20
N THR A 138 19.58 0.52 19.97
CA THR A 138 20.38 -0.47 20.70
C THR A 138 21.01 -1.42 19.68
N GLN A 139 22.04 -2.12 20.09
CA GLN A 139 22.56 -3.29 19.39
C GLN A 139 21.47 -4.35 19.19
N ILE A 140 21.63 -5.16 18.15
CA ILE A 140 20.75 -6.30 17.87
C ILE A 140 20.95 -7.36 18.97
N PHE A 141 19.85 -7.93 19.46
CA PHE A 141 19.85 -8.91 20.55
C PHE A 141 18.95 -10.11 20.21
N ARG A 142 19.03 -11.16 21.03
CA ARG A 142 18.11 -12.31 21.05
C ARG A 142 17.49 -12.43 22.44
N LEU A 143 16.45 -13.23 22.57
CA LEU A 143 15.85 -13.60 23.86
C LEU A 143 16.06 -15.09 24.11
N PHE A 144 16.53 -15.39 25.32
CA PHE A 144 16.67 -16.75 25.85
C PHE A 144 17.53 -17.67 24.98
N GLY A 145 18.47 -17.10 24.20
CA GLY A 145 19.37 -17.82 23.28
C GLY A 145 18.70 -18.56 22.11
N THR A 146 17.37 -18.64 22.08
CA THR A 146 16.59 -19.52 21.19
C THR A 146 15.74 -18.75 20.19
N SER A 147 15.45 -17.48 20.47
CA SER A 147 14.72 -16.63 19.52
C SER A 147 15.57 -16.26 18.30
N PHE A 148 14.91 -15.68 17.31
CA PHE A 148 15.60 -15.01 16.21
C PHE A 148 16.22 -13.69 16.67
N LEU A 149 17.10 -13.13 15.84
CA LEU A 149 17.69 -11.80 16.06
C LEU A 149 16.61 -10.71 15.96
N ALA A 150 16.68 -9.76 16.88
CA ALA A 150 15.80 -8.62 16.93
C ALA A 150 15.91 -7.77 15.65
N ARG A 151 14.77 -7.44 15.03
CA ARG A 151 14.72 -6.58 13.84
C ARG A 151 14.13 -5.23 14.20
N LYS A 152 14.83 -4.15 13.85
CA LYS A 152 14.32 -2.78 14.01
C LYS A 152 13.12 -2.56 13.08
N ILE A 153 12.00 -2.07 13.61
CA ILE A 153 10.84 -1.71 12.82
C ILE A 153 11.10 -0.33 12.19
N THR A 154 11.33 -0.31 10.89
CA THR A 154 11.34 0.93 10.11
C THR A 154 9.95 1.22 9.58
N LYS A 155 9.30 2.27 10.11
CA LYS A 155 8.06 2.78 9.53
C LYS A 155 8.41 3.66 8.35
N SER A 156 8.27 3.15 7.13
CA SER A 156 8.27 4.03 5.96
C SER A 156 6.99 4.85 5.97
N SER A 157 7.11 6.18 5.95
CA SER A 157 5.98 7.05 5.71
C SER A 157 5.44 6.71 4.32
N LYS A 158 4.33 5.96 4.25
CA LYS A 158 3.63 5.77 2.97
C LYS A 158 3.12 7.16 2.58
N PRO A 159 3.62 7.76 1.47
CA PRO A 159 3.09 9.04 1.06
C PRO A 159 1.61 8.83 0.73
N ALA A 160 0.75 9.56 1.44
CA ALA A 160 -0.67 9.53 1.16
C ALA A 160 -0.90 10.25 -0.18
N GLN A 161 -1.80 9.72 -1.00
CA GLN A 161 -2.25 10.46 -2.16
C GLN A 161 -3.10 11.65 -1.68
N CYS A 162 -2.75 12.85 -2.12
CA CYS A 162 -3.49 14.04 -1.79
C CYS A 162 -4.84 14.04 -2.54
N PRO A 163 -5.99 14.23 -1.86
CA PRO A 163 -7.29 14.27 -2.53
C PRO A 163 -7.52 15.53 -3.35
N LYS A 164 -6.71 16.59 -3.15
CA LYS A 164 -6.80 17.84 -3.91
C LYS A 164 -6.08 17.76 -5.26
N SER A 165 -4.81 17.33 -5.23
CA SER A 165 -3.89 17.35 -6.38
C SER A 165 -3.60 15.97 -6.97
N TRP A 166 -4.02 14.89 -6.31
CA TRP A 166 -3.70 13.50 -6.64
C TRP A 166 -2.19 13.15 -6.60
N GLY A 167 -1.35 14.07 -6.10
CA GLY A 167 0.08 13.87 -5.88
C GLY A 167 0.39 13.13 -4.57
N PHE A 168 1.60 12.60 -4.45
CA PHE A 168 2.07 11.84 -3.28
C PHE A 168 2.79 12.75 -2.27
N HIS A 169 2.02 13.47 -1.47
CA HIS A 169 2.51 14.36 -0.42
C HIS A 169 1.47 14.51 0.68
N ASP A 170 1.85 15.14 1.79
CA ASP A 170 0.89 15.49 2.83
C ASP A 170 -0.19 16.43 2.28
N ALA A 171 -1.45 15.98 2.29
CA ALA A 171 -2.58 16.74 1.78
C ALA A 171 -2.80 18.07 2.51
N ARG A 172 -2.31 18.19 3.75
CA ARG A 172 -2.42 19.38 4.60
C ARG A 172 -1.52 20.53 4.12
N LEU A 173 -0.41 20.20 3.47
CA LEU A 173 0.55 21.16 2.91
C LEU A 173 0.22 21.51 1.44
N CYS A 174 -0.90 21.00 0.93
CA CYS A 174 -1.29 21.17 -0.46
C CYS A 174 -1.97 22.52 -0.68
N ASN A 175 -1.25 23.42 -1.36
CA ASN A 175 -1.75 24.72 -1.85
C ASN A 175 -2.46 24.60 -3.20
N PHE A 176 -2.77 23.38 -3.67
CA PHE A 176 -3.52 23.18 -4.91
C PHE A 176 -4.96 23.67 -4.72
N GLU A 177 -5.30 24.77 -5.38
CA GLU A 177 -6.67 25.20 -5.58
C GLU A 177 -7.32 24.33 -6.65
N GLN A 178 -8.43 23.68 -6.30
CA GLN A 178 -9.31 23.02 -7.27
C GLN A 178 -9.95 24.12 -8.13
N ARG A 179 -9.25 24.52 -9.19
CA ARG A 179 -9.89 25.16 -10.33
C ARG A 179 -10.58 24.04 -11.08
N CYS A 180 -11.90 24.14 -11.30
CA CYS A 180 -12.62 23.21 -12.14
C CYS A 180 -11.87 23.10 -13.47
N LYS A 181 -11.15 21.99 -13.67
CA LYS A 181 -10.49 21.68 -14.92
C LYS A 181 -11.24 20.51 -15.49
N CYS A 182 -11.88 20.74 -16.63
CA CYS A 182 -12.60 19.70 -17.32
C CYS A 182 -11.65 18.54 -17.61
N ALA A 183 -12.01 17.33 -17.17
CA ALA A 183 -11.19 16.14 -17.39
C ALA A 183 -10.92 15.86 -18.88
N ASN A 184 -11.79 16.36 -19.77
CA ASN A 184 -11.74 16.07 -21.21
C ASN A 184 -11.00 17.16 -22.01
N CYS A 185 -11.28 18.44 -21.79
CA CYS A 185 -10.67 19.56 -22.54
C CYS A 185 -9.71 20.43 -21.70
N LYS A 186 -9.58 20.20 -20.39
CA LYS A 186 -8.79 21.00 -19.44
C LYS A 186 -9.21 22.48 -19.31
N GLY A 187 -10.36 22.86 -19.85
CA GLY A 187 -10.97 24.18 -19.69
C GLY A 187 -11.48 24.45 -18.26
N PRO A 188 -11.76 25.72 -17.90
CA PRO A 188 -12.08 26.16 -16.54
C PRO A 188 -13.53 25.85 -16.13
N HIS A 189 -13.99 24.61 -16.36
CA HIS A 189 -15.34 24.15 -16.10
C HIS A 189 -15.36 22.64 -15.81
N VAL A 190 -16.52 22.08 -15.45
CA VAL A 190 -16.69 20.62 -15.23
C VAL A 190 -16.86 19.87 -16.56
N ALA A 191 -16.60 18.56 -16.56
CA ALA A 191 -16.49 17.77 -17.81
C ALA A 191 -17.82 17.52 -18.53
N ASP A 192 -18.92 17.63 -17.80
CA ASP A 192 -20.31 17.41 -18.23
C ASP A 192 -21.05 18.71 -18.61
N GLU A 193 -20.38 19.86 -18.56
CA GLU A 193 -20.97 21.16 -18.89
C GLU A 193 -21.34 21.23 -20.38
N ILE A 194 -22.50 21.81 -20.70
CA ILE A 194 -23.10 21.83 -22.06
C ILE A 194 -22.16 22.41 -23.11
N HIS A 195 -21.38 23.43 -22.74
CA HIS A 195 -20.46 24.12 -23.64
C HIS A 195 -19.06 23.50 -23.68
N CYS A 196 -18.82 22.38 -23.00
CA CYS A 196 -17.54 21.70 -23.10
C CYS A 196 -17.37 21.10 -24.52
N PRO A 197 -16.30 21.46 -25.26
CA PRO A 197 -16.06 20.92 -26.60
C PRO A 197 -15.73 19.43 -26.61
N ALA A 198 -15.50 18.83 -25.43
CA ALA A 198 -15.22 17.42 -25.23
C ALA A 198 -16.20 16.79 -24.21
N ARG A 199 -17.42 17.33 -24.10
CA ARG A 199 -18.46 16.82 -23.19
C ARG A 199 -18.84 15.38 -23.54
N PRO A 200 -18.88 14.43 -22.59
CA PRO A 200 -19.38 13.08 -22.87
C PRO A 200 -20.88 13.14 -23.17
N THR A 201 -21.30 12.62 -24.31
CA THR A 201 -22.71 12.56 -24.73
C THR A 201 -23.43 11.28 -24.30
N ALA A 202 -22.74 10.33 -23.67
CA ALA A 202 -23.30 9.04 -23.27
C ALA A 202 -22.93 8.68 -21.82
N ASN A 203 -23.94 8.55 -20.97
CA ASN A 203 -23.82 7.95 -19.64
C ASN A 203 -23.66 6.42 -19.81
N VAL A 204 -22.46 5.88 -19.60
CA VAL A 204 -22.21 4.43 -19.63
C VAL A 204 -22.37 3.81 -18.25
N ALA A 205 -23.58 3.32 -17.96
CA ALA A 205 -23.84 2.40 -16.86
C ALA A 205 -23.18 1.02 -17.11
N ARG A 206 -22.85 0.30 -16.03
CA ARG A 206 -22.20 -1.04 -16.06
C ARG A 206 -23.06 -2.06 -16.82
N GLY A 207 -22.54 -2.61 -17.92
CA GLY A 207 -23.15 -3.70 -18.69
C GLY A 207 -22.28 -4.10 -19.90
N GLN A 208 -22.33 -5.39 -20.28
CA GLN A 208 -21.50 -5.99 -21.34
C GLN A 208 -21.62 -5.25 -22.69
N ALA A 209 -22.85 -4.90 -23.08
CA ALA A 209 -23.13 -4.17 -24.33
C ALA A 209 -22.53 -2.75 -24.35
N ASN A 210 -22.47 -2.10 -23.17
CA ASN A 210 -21.89 -0.76 -23.04
C ASN A 210 -20.36 -0.79 -23.05
N HIS A 211 -19.74 -1.89 -22.62
CA HIS A 211 -18.29 -2.10 -22.75
C HIS A 211 -17.87 -2.26 -24.22
N ASP A 212 -18.64 -3.05 -24.99
CA ASP A 212 -18.39 -3.23 -26.42
C ASP A 212 -18.59 -1.90 -27.20
N LEU A 213 -19.60 -1.12 -26.82
CA LEU A 213 -19.82 0.23 -27.36
C LEU A 213 -18.71 1.20 -26.97
N ALA A 214 -18.23 1.17 -25.72
CA ALA A 214 -17.11 1.99 -25.27
C ALA A 214 -15.80 1.63 -25.98
N LEU A 215 -15.56 0.34 -26.24
CA LEU A 215 -14.45 -0.15 -27.07
C LEU A 215 -14.57 0.36 -28.51
N ALA A 216 -15.77 0.35 -29.09
CA ALA A 216 -16.01 0.87 -30.44
C ALA A 216 -15.79 2.39 -30.51
N LEU A 217 -16.28 3.15 -29.53
CA LEU A 217 -16.09 4.60 -29.44
C LEU A 217 -14.62 4.96 -29.19
N ALA A 218 -13.92 4.23 -28.33
CA ALA A 218 -12.49 4.41 -28.09
C ALA A 218 -11.61 4.08 -29.31
N ARG A 219 -12.11 3.26 -30.26
CA ARG A 219 -11.47 3.01 -31.56
C ARG A 219 -11.75 4.11 -32.59
N ALA A 220 -12.87 4.82 -32.44
CA ALA A 220 -13.32 5.87 -33.35
C ALA A 220 -12.76 7.27 -33.01
N GLU A 221 -12.25 7.49 -31.79
CA GLU A 221 -11.65 8.77 -31.41
C GLU A 221 -10.29 9.03 -32.11
N PRO A 222 -10.05 10.25 -32.66
CA PRO A 222 -8.78 10.61 -33.26
C PRO A 222 -7.65 10.62 -32.21
N ARG A 223 -6.52 10.00 -32.56
CA ARG A 223 -5.37 9.78 -31.69
C ARG A 223 -4.85 11.08 -31.07
N LYS A 224 -4.99 11.22 -29.76
CA LYS A 224 -4.15 12.12 -28.96
C LYS A 224 -2.99 11.29 -28.40
N GLU A 225 -1.77 11.55 -28.87
CA GLU A 225 -0.52 10.95 -28.39
C GLU A 225 -0.14 11.39 -26.95
N ASN A 226 -1.12 11.60 -26.08
CA ASN A 226 -0.88 11.99 -24.70
C ASN A 226 -0.76 10.74 -23.83
N HIS A 227 0.32 9.97 -24.04
CA HIS A 227 0.79 9.11 -22.97
C HIS A 227 1.32 9.99 -21.84
N GLN A 228 0.78 9.80 -20.65
CA GLN A 228 1.37 10.36 -19.44
C GLN A 228 2.70 9.63 -19.18
N LYS A 229 3.74 10.00 -19.94
CA LYS A 229 5.10 9.48 -19.77
C LYS A 229 5.59 9.92 -18.39
N ASN A 230 5.56 8.99 -17.44
CA ASN A 230 6.17 9.22 -16.15
C ASN A 230 7.67 8.96 -16.29
N PRO A 231 8.54 9.97 -16.09
CA PRO A 231 10.00 9.82 -16.26
C PRO A 231 10.61 8.78 -15.32
N ASP A 232 9.92 8.42 -14.23
CA ASP A 232 10.35 7.43 -13.26
C ASP A 232 10.08 5.98 -13.69
N TYR A 233 9.52 5.74 -14.87
CA TYR A 233 9.15 4.39 -15.33
C TYR A 233 9.61 4.12 -16.76
N ASP A 234 10.10 2.91 -17.00
CA ASP A 234 10.19 2.35 -18.35
C ASP A 234 8.84 1.76 -18.73
N THR A 235 8.50 1.86 -20.01
CA THR A 235 7.21 1.43 -20.56
C THR A 235 7.44 0.41 -21.67
N PHE A 236 6.76 -0.73 -21.58
CA PHE A 236 6.81 -1.82 -22.54
C PHE A 236 5.42 -2.04 -23.14
N SER A 237 5.36 -2.11 -24.46
CA SER A 237 4.13 -2.29 -25.24
C SER A 237 4.28 -3.51 -26.14
N PRO A 238 3.24 -4.34 -26.33
CA PRO A 238 3.31 -5.51 -27.21
C PRO A 238 3.57 -5.13 -28.68
N ILE A 239 3.23 -3.91 -29.06
CA ILE A 239 3.41 -3.36 -30.40
C ILE A 239 4.20 -2.05 -30.35
N ASP A 240 5.04 -1.86 -31.37
CA ASP A 240 5.91 -0.70 -31.51
C ASP A 240 5.23 0.42 -32.30
N ASN A 241 4.46 0.04 -33.34
CA ASN A 241 3.63 0.95 -34.11
C ASN A 241 2.24 1.04 -33.47
N TRP A 242 1.90 2.22 -32.95
CA TRP A 242 0.60 2.52 -32.32
C TRP A 242 -0.55 2.60 -33.35
N GLU A 243 -0.44 1.87 -34.46
CA GLU A 243 -1.46 1.74 -35.49
C GLU A 243 -2.73 1.11 -34.93
N VAL A 244 -2.56 0.14 -34.06
CA VAL A 244 -3.61 -0.41 -33.21
C VAL A 244 -3.35 0.03 -31.78
N ARG A 245 -4.40 0.32 -31.01
CA ARG A 245 -4.24 0.64 -29.59
C ARG A 245 -3.88 -0.64 -28.82
N PRO A 246 -2.72 -0.71 -28.14
CA PRO A 246 -2.40 -1.85 -27.30
C PRO A 246 -3.38 -1.94 -26.13
N ARG A 247 -3.83 -3.15 -25.82
CA ARG A 247 -4.76 -3.40 -24.71
C ARG A 247 -4.04 -3.65 -23.40
N VAL A 248 -2.75 -3.96 -23.48
CA VAL A 248 -1.88 -4.20 -22.34
C VAL A 248 -0.60 -3.36 -22.47
N ILE A 249 -0.15 -2.80 -21.34
CA ILE A 249 1.11 -2.07 -21.21
C ILE A 249 1.73 -2.49 -19.88
N THR A 250 3.04 -2.72 -19.87
CA THR A 250 3.80 -3.03 -18.66
C THR A 250 4.73 -1.87 -18.33
N TYR A 251 4.72 -1.43 -17.07
CA TYR A 251 5.61 -0.39 -16.57
C TYR A 251 6.58 -0.96 -15.55
N THR A 252 7.85 -0.62 -15.64
CA THR A 252 8.84 -0.92 -14.60
C THR A 252 9.38 0.36 -14.01
N LYS A 253 9.41 0.45 -12.67
CA LYS A 253 9.93 1.64 -12.01
C LYS A 253 11.45 1.69 -12.14
N ARG A 254 11.97 2.82 -12.62
CA ARG A 254 13.41 3.10 -12.70
C ARG A 254 14.02 3.25 -11.31
N GLY A 255 15.27 2.82 -11.19
CA GLY A 255 16.05 2.88 -9.95
C GLY A 255 16.14 1.55 -9.20
N ARG A 256 17.03 1.50 -8.19
CA ARG A 256 17.37 0.28 -7.40
C ARG A 256 17.95 -0.89 -8.17
N GLY A 257 18.55 -0.66 -9.35
CA GLY A 257 19.20 -1.71 -10.13
C GLY A 257 18.23 -2.71 -10.78
N LEU A 258 16.93 -2.41 -10.83
CA LEU A 258 15.95 -3.23 -11.54
C LEU A 258 16.17 -3.09 -13.05
N GLN A 259 16.72 -4.12 -13.67
CA GLN A 259 16.90 -4.20 -15.12
C GLN A 259 15.82 -5.07 -15.74
N ALA A 260 15.14 -4.55 -16.75
CA ALA A 260 14.05 -5.22 -17.44
C ALA A 260 14.26 -5.14 -18.96
N THR A 261 13.98 -6.25 -19.65
CA THR A 261 13.98 -6.32 -21.10
C THR A 261 12.68 -6.92 -21.59
N GLN A 262 12.24 -6.53 -22.79
CA GLN A 262 11.04 -7.10 -23.38
C GLN A 262 11.42 -8.26 -24.31
N ILE A 263 10.63 -9.33 -24.26
CA ILE A 263 10.67 -10.40 -25.25
C ILE A 263 9.35 -10.43 -26.02
N ARG A 264 9.35 -10.99 -27.23
CA ARG A 264 8.15 -11.10 -28.07
C ARG A 264 7.99 -12.53 -28.60
N PRO A 265 7.49 -13.47 -27.79
CA PRO A 265 7.25 -14.85 -28.22
C PRO A 265 6.14 -14.97 -29.27
N SER A 266 5.26 -13.96 -29.39
CA SER A 266 4.20 -13.89 -30.39
C SER A 266 3.88 -12.44 -30.76
N ASN A 267 3.22 -12.24 -31.90
CA ASN A 267 2.86 -10.91 -32.44
C ASN A 267 1.46 -10.42 -32.01
N ILE A 268 0.94 -10.91 -30.88
CA ILE A 268 -0.40 -10.51 -30.42
C ILE A 268 -0.36 -9.21 -29.61
N THR A 269 -1.41 -8.41 -29.71
CA THR A 269 -1.52 -7.11 -29.00
C THR A 269 -1.97 -7.23 -27.54
N ASP A 270 -2.22 -8.46 -27.10
CA ASP A 270 -2.98 -8.78 -25.89
C ASP A 270 -2.10 -9.32 -24.76
N ILE A 271 -0.81 -9.57 -25.03
CA ILE A 271 0.15 -10.00 -24.02
C ILE A 271 1.46 -9.24 -24.18
N CYS A 272 1.98 -8.70 -23.08
CA CYS A 272 3.29 -8.07 -23.02
C CYS A 272 4.22 -8.88 -22.12
N TRP A 273 5.29 -9.44 -22.68
CA TRP A 273 6.29 -10.22 -21.94
C TRP A 273 7.51 -9.40 -21.57
N VAL A 274 7.81 -9.30 -20.28
CA VAL A 274 8.97 -8.56 -19.76
C VAL A 274 9.79 -9.47 -18.85
N THR A 275 11.08 -9.59 -19.13
CA THR A 275 12.04 -10.34 -18.31
C THR A 275 12.79 -9.39 -17.39
N ILE A 276 12.78 -9.70 -16.09
CA ILE A 276 13.53 -8.97 -15.07
C ILE A 276 14.87 -9.69 -14.84
N LEU A 277 15.97 -9.03 -15.16
CA LEU A 277 17.32 -9.59 -15.16
C LEU A 277 18.02 -9.50 -13.80
N GLY A 278 17.59 -8.56 -12.93
CA GLY A 278 18.24 -8.29 -11.63
C GLY A 278 17.96 -9.31 -10.52
N VAL A 279 17.39 -10.47 -10.85
CA VAL A 279 17.07 -11.56 -9.92
C VAL A 279 17.60 -12.89 -10.49
N THR A 280 18.01 -13.81 -9.62
CA THR A 280 18.54 -15.12 -10.03
C THR A 280 17.67 -16.25 -9.47
N PRO A 281 17.07 -17.10 -10.33
CA PRO A 281 17.04 -16.99 -11.79
C PRO A 281 16.18 -15.80 -12.27
N PRO A 282 16.46 -15.23 -13.46
CA PRO A 282 15.63 -14.17 -14.05
C PRO A 282 14.16 -14.59 -14.11
N ILE A 283 13.25 -13.66 -13.84
CA ILE A 283 11.81 -13.92 -13.91
C ILE A 283 11.23 -13.28 -15.17
N THR A 284 10.43 -14.03 -15.92
CA THR A 284 9.67 -13.48 -17.06
C THR A 284 8.20 -13.31 -16.69
N ILE A 285 7.68 -12.11 -16.88
CA ILE A 285 6.30 -11.75 -16.58
C ILE A 285 5.53 -11.62 -17.89
N ALA A 286 4.48 -12.40 -18.06
CA ALA A 286 3.49 -12.23 -19.11
C ALA A 286 2.30 -11.44 -18.56
N ASN A 287 2.21 -10.16 -18.92
CA ASN A 287 1.05 -9.32 -18.60
C ASN A 287 -0.02 -9.52 -19.68
N VAL A 288 -1.18 -10.04 -19.29
CA VAL A 288 -2.22 -10.54 -20.20
C VAL A 288 -3.49 -9.69 -20.11
N TYR A 289 -4.05 -9.33 -21.25
CA TYR A 289 -5.44 -8.89 -21.36
C TYR A 289 -6.19 -9.81 -22.32
N ARG A 290 -7.00 -10.72 -21.79
CA ARG A 290 -7.86 -11.59 -22.59
C ARG A 290 -9.21 -10.90 -22.80
N PRO A 291 -9.59 -10.50 -24.02
CA PRO A 291 -10.85 -9.81 -24.23
C PRO A 291 -12.06 -10.74 -24.02
N PRO A 292 -13.24 -10.20 -23.64
CA PRO A 292 -14.46 -10.98 -23.48
C PRO A 292 -14.82 -11.78 -24.73
N GLN A 293 -14.56 -11.23 -25.91
CA GLN A 293 -14.73 -11.86 -27.23
C GLN A 293 -13.35 -11.94 -27.91
N GLU A 294 -12.94 -13.16 -28.29
CA GLU A 294 -11.67 -13.41 -28.98
C GLU A 294 -11.94 -13.98 -30.37
N ALA A 295 -11.17 -13.54 -31.35
CA ALA A 295 -11.09 -14.26 -32.61
C ALA A 295 -10.39 -15.62 -32.38
N LYS A 296 -10.87 -16.69 -33.01
CA LYS A 296 -10.28 -18.04 -32.84
C LYS A 296 -8.81 -18.11 -33.29
N VAL A 297 -8.41 -17.28 -34.25
CA VAL A 297 -7.03 -17.21 -34.75
C VAL A 297 -6.29 -16.09 -34.00
N GLY A 298 -5.13 -16.42 -33.41
CA GLY A 298 -4.35 -15.45 -32.63
C GLY A 298 -4.89 -15.17 -31.22
N SER A 299 -5.63 -16.12 -30.63
CA SER A 299 -6.16 -15.99 -29.27
C SER A 299 -5.06 -15.96 -28.21
N VAL A 300 -5.37 -15.39 -27.04
CA VAL A 300 -4.45 -15.31 -25.89
C VAL A 300 -3.98 -16.71 -25.48
N MET A 301 -4.89 -17.69 -25.45
CA MET A 301 -4.56 -19.05 -25.04
C MET A 301 -3.66 -19.76 -26.07
N THR A 302 -3.83 -19.48 -27.37
CA THR A 302 -2.91 -20.00 -28.39
C THR A 302 -1.48 -19.49 -28.17
N ALA A 303 -1.33 -18.19 -27.92
CA ALA A 303 -0.01 -17.60 -27.67
C ALA A 303 0.62 -18.12 -26.37
N LEU A 304 -0.15 -18.30 -25.30
CA LEU A 304 0.33 -18.88 -24.04
C LEU A 304 0.72 -20.36 -24.20
N LYS A 305 -0.06 -21.15 -24.94
CA LYS A 305 0.23 -22.58 -25.21
C LYS A 305 1.46 -22.76 -26.09
N SER A 306 1.72 -21.85 -27.03
CA SER A 306 2.91 -21.90 -27.90
C SER A 306 4.15 -21.27 -27.28
N TRP A 307 4.01 -20.57 -26.14
CA TRP A 307 5.14 -19.92 -25.48
C TRP A 307 6.01 -20.95 -24.76
N GLN A 308 7.27 -21.06 -25.19
CA GLN A 308 8.30 -21.80 -24.46
C GLN A 308 8.73 -20.99 -23.23
N ALA A 309 8.00 -21.19 -22.12
CA ALA A 309 8.23 -20.46 -20.88
C ALA A 309 9.58 -20.86 -20.24
N PRO A 310 10.31 -19.89 -19.63
CA PRO A 310 11.52 -20.20 -18.88
C PRO A 310 11.19 -20.87 -17.54
N SER A 311 12.21 -21.29 -16.78
CA SER A 311 12.02 -21.99 -15.50
C SER A 311 11.40 -21.12 -14.39
N ASN A 312 11.45 -19.79 -14.49
CA ASN A 312 10.87 -18.86 -13.53
C ASN A 312 10.05 -17.80 -14.25
N TYR A 313 8.72 -17.89 -14.14
CA TYR A 313 7.81 -16.97 -14.81
C TYR A 313 6.54 -16.72 -14.01
N LEU A 314 5.91 -15.59 -14.31
CA LEU A 314 4.62 -15.16 -13.76
C LEU A 314 3.70 -14.83 -14.92
N VAL A 315 2.46 -15.30 -14.86
CA VAL A 315 1.40 -14.86 -15.77
C VAL A 315 0.35 -14.15 -14.94
N ALA A 316 0.02 -12.92 -15.33
CA ALA A 316 -0.90 -12.08 -14.58
C ALA A 316 -1.65 -11.13 -15.52
N GLY A 317 -2.83 -10.69 -15.10
CA GLY A 317 -3.60 -9.68 -15.82
C GLY A 317 -5.09 -9.98 -15.79
N ASP A 318 -5.83 -9.38 -16.72
CA ASP A 318 -7.28 -9.54 -16.81
C ASP A 318 -7.63 -10.60 -17.86
N PHE A 319 -8.06 -11.76 -17.38
CA PHE A 319 -8.48 -12.86 -18.25
C PHE A 319 -9.96 -12.77 -18.68
N ASN A 320 -10.75 -11.83 -18.15
CA ASN A 320 -12.20 -11.73 -18.38
C ASN A 320 -12.94 -13.08 -18.20
N THR A 321 -12.53 -13.87 -17.20
CA THR A 321 -13.16 -15.15 -16.87
C THR A 321 -13.46 -15.29 -15.39
N ARG A 322 -14.51 -16.04 -15.05
CA ARG A 322 -14.85 -16.38 -13.66
C ARG A 322 -14.71 -17.89 -13.43
N HIS A 323 -14.20 -18.27 -12.27
CA HIS A 323 -14.05 -19.66 -11.85
C HIS A 323 -14.08 -19.74 -10.33
N SER A 324 -14.57 -20.84 -9.78
CA SER A 324 -14.60 -21.14 -8.34
C SER A 324 -13.24 -21.06 -7.63
N LEU A 325 -12.13 -21.13 -8.37
CA LEU A 325 -10.77 -21.08 -7.81
C LEU A 325 -10.36 -19.67 -7.38
N TRP A 326 -10.97 -18.63 -7.96
CA TRP A 326 -10.68 -17.22 -7.64
C TRP A 326 -11.94 -16.37 -7.42
N ASP A 327 -13.14 -16.95 -7.59
CA ASP A 327 -14.44 -16.36 -7.27
C ASP A 327 -15.37 -17.52 -6.85
N PHE A 328 -15.49 -17.79 -5.54
CA PHE A 328 -16.21 -18.97 -5.03
C PHE A 328 -17.71 -19.01 -5.41
N ARG A 329 -18.29 -17.85 -5.77
CA ARG A 329 -19.70 -17.72 -6.17
C ARG A 329 -19.91 -17.88 -7.66
N ALA A 330 -18.84 -17.97 -8.45
CA ALA A 330 -18.92 -18.08 -9.88
C ALA A 330 -19.03 -19.53 -10.36
N SER A 331 -19.89 -19.73 -11.36
CA SER A 331 -19.87 -20.92 -12.19
C SER A 331 -18.72 -20.84 -13.20
N ALA A 332 -18.03 -21.96 -13.40
CA ALA A 332 -16.98 -22.04 -14.41
C ALA A 332 -17.56 -21.85 -15.82
N SER A 333 -16.82 -21.13 -16.65
CA SER A 333 -17.06 -20.98 -18.08
C SER A 333 -16.08 -21.86 -18.87
N ARG A 334 -16.41 -22.23 -20.11
CA ARG A 334 -15.45 -22.92 -21.00
C ARG A 334 -14.10 -22.18 -21.09
N LYS A 335 -14.14 -20.85 -21.08
CA LYS A 335 -12.94 -20.00 -21.12
C LYS A 335 -12.09 -20.13 -19.85
N SER A 336 -12.71 -20.21 -18.67
CA SER A 336 -11.97 -20.39 -17.42
C SER A 336 -11.42 -21.81 -17.29
N GLU A 337 -12.17 -22.83 -17.73
CA GLU A 337 -11.71 -24.23 -17.72
C GLU A 337 -10.44 -24.39 -18.59
N GLU A 338 -10.44 -23.81 -19.79
CA GLU A 338 -9.25 -23.82 -20.66
C GLU A 338 -8.01 -23.17 -20.00
N LEU A 339 -8.22 -22.13 -19.20
CA LEU A 339 -7.15 -21.46 -18.47
C LEU A 339 -6.64 -22.31 -17.32
N VAL A 340 -7.53 -22.96 -16.58
CA VAL A 340 -7.19 -23.87 -15.48
C VAL A 340 -6.43 -25.08 -16.00
N GLU A 341 -6.94 -25.76 -17.02
CA GLU A 341 -6.28 -26.91 -17.65
C GLU A 341 -4.87 -26.55 -18.14
N TRP A 342 -4.72 -25.39 -18.79
CA TRP A 342 -3.41 -24.90 -19.22
C TRP A 342 -2.49 -24.62 -18.02
N ALA A 343 -2.99 -23.99 -16.96
CA ALA A 343 -2.20 -23.70 -15.76
C ALA A 343 -1.73 -25.00 -15.08
N GLU A 344 -2.61 -25.98 -14.92
CA GLU A 344 -2.30 -27.29 -14.33
C GLU A 344 -1.27 -28.06 -15.16
N THR A 345 -1.45 -28.11 -16.49
CA THR A 345 -0.52 -28.75 -17.43
C THR A 345 0.90 -28.17 -17.32
N ASN A 346 1.01 -26.88 -16.99
CA ASN A 346 2.28 -26.19 -16.83
C ASN A 346 2.77 -26.10 -15.38
N GLY A 347 2.09 -26.77 -14.43
CA GLY A 347 2.45 -26.79 -13.01
C GLY A 347 2.35 -25.42 -12.33
N LEU A 348 1.49 -24.53 -12.83
CA LEU A 348 1.29 -23.20 -12.28
C LEU A 348 0.41 -23.23 -11.03
N VAL A 349 0.76 -22.38 -10.06
CA VAL A 349 0.00 -22.20 -8.82
C VAL A 349 -0.68 -20.83 -8.84
N LEU A 350 -1.95 -20.82 -8.49
CA LEU A 350 -2.72 -19.58 -8.35
C LEU A 350 -2.19 -18.77 -7.16
N ALA A 351 -1.80 -17.51 -7.41
CA ALA A 351 -1.29 -16.60 -6.38
C ALA A 351 -2.37 -15.70 -5.75
N SER A 352 -3.57 -15.64 -6.34
CA SER A 352 -4.67 -14.83 -5.84
C SER A 352 -5.28 -15.46 -4.58
N PRO A 353 -5.53 -14.69 -3.50
CA PRO A 353 -6.34 -15.19 -2.40
C PRO A 353 -7.76 -15.48 -2.90
N ILE A 354 -8.39 -16.54 -2.39
CA ILE A 354 -9.82 -16.76 -2.60
C ILE A 354 -10.52 -15.68 -1.77
N ASP A 355 -11.28 -14.79 -2.41
CA ASP A 355 -12.13 -13.83 -1.72
C ASP A 355 -13.18 -14.62 -0.90
N GLU A 356 -13.00 -14.72 0.42
CA GLU A 356 -14.00 -15.30 1.36
C GLU A 356 -15.22 -14.37 1.57
#